data_AF-E3KRN8-F1
#
_entry.id   AF-E3KRN8-F1
#
_cell.length_a   1.000
_cell.length_b   1.000
_cell.length_c   1.000
_cell.angle_alpha   90.00
_cell.angle_beta   90.00
_cell.angle_gamma   90.00
#
_symmetry.space_group_name_H-M   'P 1'
#
loop_
_entity.id
_entity.type
_entity.pdbx_description
1 polymer ?
#
loop_
_entity_poly.entity_id
_entity_poly.type
_entity_poly.pdbx_seq_one_letter_code
_entity_poly.pdbx_strand_id
1 'polypeptide(L)'
;MVNDTKTAVIVNFALLYLCIQHCSGRPRPYEAPIPVDRLSSISQQVESLASHERPATGLSIPVSHGGSVFNGHIDESQYGRIWGGHDLHSSFSDLLEAMGGSNHDWFSQAHQPTVNHWHHTPVSSLPSHDVIKSTNWNTKVGNHHAPSKEINPREKLTNKLDIPFDVSNDITDKPFGWINTLNFPSDQRMGALGRDDWGLTSSSVWKIVTMELNDPALPSLLKKAANDDNQNPLKNLLALIKEIDIRNKQFLLAFSSSASGDEKYFMADLRNDRNYGNMKDTHQRLLAWLRLQLDTTSQADARAGLEGPNHEASDSITPFQKTLLDCLKSDLKSKELKRGRWQVQLRPSKNQSTQVNLGQASLTKVAINALGNFYKSSNLNKWKELFKFDHHFVNFYLILKARQHHGSSKKRATKSANWTQLETLPWENANGQQWVLDPAIHQRFSNSLKKFKLSLIENKFLPVKEISEEEELQSMRHKESLREQKAARKRSYYHNKMARRNKARLESNESS
;
A
#
# COMPACT_ATOMS: atom_id res chain seq x y z
N MET A 1 -40.46 -9.08 -16.84
CA MET A 1 -39.14 -9.30 -16.18
C MET A 1 -38.43 -8.03 -15.71
N VAL A 2 -38.78 -6.81 -16.16
CA VAL A 2 -38.11 -5.56 -15.70
C VAL A 2 -38.78 -4.93 -14.45
N ASN A 3 -40.07 -5.19 -14.20
CA ASN A 3 -40.78 -4.61 -13.05
C ASN A 3 -40.38 -5.22 -11.70
N ASP A 4 -39.95 -6.48 -11.66
CA ASP A 4 -39.59 -7.16 -10.42
C ASP A 4 -38.33 -6.59 -9.76
N THR A 5 -37.42 -6.02 -10.56
CA THR A 5 -36.15 -5.49 -10.05
C THR A 5 -36.35 -4.14 -9.36
N LYS A 6 -37.24 -3.27 -9.85
CA LYS A 6 -37.57 -2.00 -9.19
C LYS A 6 -38.31 -2.24 -7.88
N THR A 7 -39.29 -3.13 -7.87
CA THR A 7 -40.02 -3.49 -6.65
C THR A 7 -39.10 -4.11 -5.61
N ALA A 8 -38.19 -5.00 -6.03
CA ALA A 8 -37.20 -5.59 -5.13
C ALA A 8 -36.27 -4.52 -4.53
N VAL A 9 -35.83 -3.52 -5.30
CA VAL A 9 -34.96 -2.44 -4.79
C VAL A 9 -35.70 -1.57 -3.77
N ILE A 10 -36.96 -1.22 -4.03
CA ILE A 10 -37.78 -0.40 -3.13
C ILE A 10 -38.04 -1.14 -1.80
N VAL A 11 -38.40 -2.43 -1.87
CA VAL A 11 -38.63 -3.27 -0.67
C VAL A 11 -37.35 -3.39 0.17
N ASN A 12 -36.20 -3.57 -0.48
CA ASN A 12 -34.91 -3.66 0.23
C ASN A 12 -34.53 -2.33 0.90
N PHE A 13 -34.82 -1.18 0.29
CA PHE A 13 -34.59 0.13 0.89
C PHE A 13 -35.52 0.39 2.08
N ALA A 14 -36.80 0.04 1.97
CA ALA A 14 -37.77 0.15 3.07
C ALA A 14 -37.37 -0.72 4.27
N LEU A 15 -36.92 -1.96 4.02
CA LEU A 15 -36.40 -2.85 5.06
C LEU A 15 -35.13 -2.32 5.72
N LEU A 16 -34.21 -1.73 4.94
CA LEU A 16 -33.00 -1.11 5.51
C LEU A 16 -33.34 0.10 6.38
N TYR A 17 -34.29 0.93 5.93
CA TYR A 17 -34.75 2.10 6.66
C TYR A 17 -35.39 1.73 8.01
N LEU A 18 -36.26 0.71 8.02
CA LEU A 18 -36.86 0.16 9.25
C LEU A 18 -35.81 -0.43 10.19
N CYS A 19 -34.82 -1.17 9.66
CA CYS A 19 -33.73 -1.71 10.47
C CYS A 19 -32.89 -0.58 11.13
N ILE A 20 -32.62 0.50 10.41
CA ILE A 20 -31.83 1.63 10.91
C ILE A 20 -32.59 2.40 12.01
N GLN A 21 -33.90 2.62 11.84
CA GLN A 21 -34.71 3.25 12.88
C GLN A 21 -34.78 2.42 14.16
N HIS A 22 -34.80 1.08 14.05
CA HIS A 22 -34.82 0.20 15.22
C HIS A 22 -33.46 -0.05 15.88
N CYS A 23 -32.34 0.30 15.24
CA CYS A 23 -31.01 0.08 15.81
C CYS A 23 -30.50 1.22 16.71
N SER A 24 -31.28 2.30 16.90
CA SER A 24 -30.84 3.48 17.65
C SER A 24 -31.56 3.72 19.00
N GLY A 25 -32.32 2.75 19.52
CA GLY A 25 -32.88 2.84 20.86
C GLY A 25 -33.02 1.49 21.56
N ARG A 26 -32.42 1.34 22.75
CA ARG A 26 -32.89 0.31 23.70
C ARG A 26 -34.32 0.67 24.11
N PRO A 27 -35.28 -0.26 24.08
CA PRO A 27 -36.61 0.01 24.61
C PRO A 27 -36.51 0.24 26.12
N ARG A 28 -37.17 1.30 26.62
CA ARG A 28 -37.37 1.50 28.05
C ARG A 28 -38.47 0.54 28.54
N PRO A 29 -38.49 0.15 29.83
CA PRO A 29 -39.23 -1.02 30.29
C PRO A 29 -40.77 -0.94 30.31
N TYR A 30 -41.41 0.06 29.68
CA TYR A 30 -42.85 0.30 29.83
C TYR A 30 -43.60 0.76 28.56
N GLU A 31 -43.06 0.53 27.36
CA GLU A 31 -43.81 0.84 26.14
C GLU A 31 -44.56 -0.39 25.61
N ALA A 32 -45.87 -0.25 25.41
CA ALA A 32 -46.75 -1.28 24.88
C ALA A 32 -46.47 -1.51 23.37
N PRO A 33 -46.59 -2.75 22.87
CA PRO A 33 -46.33 -3.07 21.47
C PRO A 33 -47.35 -2.42 20.51
N ILE A 34 -46.87 -1.97 19.36
CA ILE A 34 -47.69 -1.34 18.31
C ILE A 34 -48.57 -2.41 17.61
N PRO A 35 -49.87 -2.15 17.34
CA PRO A 35 -50.76 -3.10 16.67
C PRO A 35 -50.35 -3.39 15.22
N VAL A 36 -50.49 -4.66 14.83
CA VAL A 36 -50.10 -5.25 13.52
C VAL A 36 -50.93 -4.69 12.34
N ASP A 37 -52.02 -4.00 12.62
CA ASP A 37 -53.02 -3.56 11.62
C ASP A 37 -52.55 -2.38 10.74
N ARG A 38 -51.37 -1.80 11.00
CA ARG A 38 -50.80 -0.73 10.15
C ARG A 38 -50.00 -1.22 8.93
N LEU A 39 -49.69 -2.51 8.84
CA LEU A 39 -48.91 -3.05 7.71
C LEU A 39 -49.77 -3.31 6.45
N SER A 40 -51.07 -3.51 6.61
CA SER A 40 -52.01 -3.77 5.50
C SER A 40 -52.32 -2.52 4.67
N SER A 41 -52.29 -1.32 5.25
CA SER A 41 -52.56 -0.07 4.53
C SER A 41 -51.44 0.34 3.56
N ILE A 42 -50.20 -0.08 3.85
CA ILE A 42 -49.03 0.21 2.99
C ILE A 42 -49.07 -0.65 1.73
N SER A 43 -49.58 -1.88 1.81
CA SER A 43 -49.73 -2.78 0.65
C SER A 43 -50.74 -2.25 -0.38
N GLN A 44 -51.84 -1.66 0.08
CA GLN A 44 -52.88 -1.10 -0.82
C GLN A 44 -52.43 0.17 -1.55
N GLN A 45 -51.60 1.01 -0.92
CA GLN A 45 -51.07 2.22 -1.58
C GLN A 45 -50.04 1.90 -2.68
N VAL A 46 -49.30 0.80 -2.54
CA VAL A 46 -48.31 0.36 -3.54
C VAL A 46 -49.00 -0.24 -4.79
N GLU A 47 -50.12 -0.95 -4.62
CA GLU A 47 -50.91 -1.48 -5.75
C GLU A 47 -51.62 -0.37 -6.55
N SER A 48 -52.02 0.73 -5.89
CA SER A 48 -52.65 1.90 -6.53
C SER A 48 -51.72 2.68 -7.45
N LEU A 49 -50.40 2.62 -7.23
CA LEU A 49 -49.42 3.36 -8.04
C LEU A 49 -48.97 2.60 -9.30
N ALA A 50 -49.26 1.29 -9.39
CA ALA A 50 -48.86 0.45 -10.51
C ALA A 50 -49.86 0.47 -11.70
N SER A 51 -51.01 1.11 -11.57
CA SER A 51 -52.13 1.02 -12.51
C SER A 51 -52.33 2.23 -13.45
N HIS A 52 -51.59 3.32 -13.27
CA HIS A 52 -51.66 4.49 -14.14
C HIS A 52 -50.37 4.69 -14.92
N GLU A 53 -50.32 4.21 -16.18
CA GLU A 53 -49.66 4.87 -17.32
C GLU A 53 -49.76 4.00 -18.60
N ARG A 54 -50.56 4.44 -19.56
CA ARG A 54 -50.44 4.09 -20.98
C ARG A 54 -50.78 5.32 -21.82
N PRO A 55 -49.88 5.74 -22.73
CA PRO A 55 -50.29 6.41 -23.95
C PRO A 55 -50.18 5.45 -25.14
N ALA A 56 -51.20 5.50 -25.99
CA ALA A 56 -51.26 4.83 -27.26
C ALA A 56 -50.44 5.57 -28.31
N THR A 57 -49.60 4.85 -29.05
CA THR A 57 -49.23 5.20 -30.43
C THR A 57 -48.93 3.92 -31.19
N GLY A 58 -49.76 3.62 -32.19
CA GLY A 58 -49.53 2.58 -33.16
C GLY A 58 -48.50 3.03 -34.20
N LEU A 59 -47.65 2.10 -34.64
CA LEU A 59 -46.97 2.13 -35.92
C LEU A 59 -46.53 0.70 -36.25
N SER A 60 -47.24 0.12 -37.20
CA SER A 60 -47.03 -1.19 -37.80
C SER A 60 -46.03 -1.10 -38.95
N ILE A 61 -44.97 -1.92 -38.93
CA ILE A 61 -44.11 -2.23 -40.09
C ILE A 61 -43.74 -3.74 -40.03
N PRO A 62 -43.69 -4.45 -41.17
CA PRO A 62 -44.02 -5.86 -41.25
C PRO A 62 -42.83 -6.82 -41.09
N VAL A 63 -43.19 -8.06 -40.79
CA VAL A 63 -42.36 -9.26 -40.83
C VAL A 63 -41.97 -9.59 -42.28
N SER A 64 -40.69 -9.89 -42.50
CA SER A 64 -40.20 -10.59 -43.70
C SER A 64 -39.09 -11.56 -43.32
N HIS A 65 -39.26 -12.80 -43.73
CA HIS A 65 -38.28 -13.89 -43.69
C HIS A 65 -37.22 -13.74 -44.79
N GLY A 66 -36.00 -14.20 -44.52
CA GLY A 66 -35.04 -14.54 -45.57
C GLY A 66 -33.59 -14.38 -45.13
N GLY A 67 -32.87 -15.49 -45.02
CA GLY A 67 -31.46 -15.50 -44.67
C GLY A 67 -30.54 -15.03 -45.80
N SER A 68 -29.35 -14.58 -45.45
CA SER A 68 -28.09 -14.95 -46.11
C SER A 68 -26.91 -14.26 -45.43
N VAL A 69 -25.83 -15.03 -45.35
CA VAL A 69 -24.42 -14.73 -45.06
C VAL A 69 -23.97 -13.29 -45.38
N PHE A 70 -23.38 -12.60 -44.39
CA PHE A 70 -22.29 -11.65 -44.65
C PHE A 70 -21.33 -11.54 -43.46
N ASN A 71 -20.05 -11.81 -43.76
CA ASN A 71 -18.88 -11.39 -43.00
C ASN A 71 -18.83 -9.86 -42.97
N GLY A 72 -18.71 -9.26 -41.78
CA GLY A 72 -18.63 -7.82 -41.61
C GLY A 72 -17.88 -7.44 -40.33
N HIS A 73 -16.73 -6.83 -40.53
CA HIS A 73 -15.84 -6.20 -39.56
C HIS A 73 -16.62 -5.25 -38.63
N ILE A 74 -16.58 -5.47 -37.31
CA ILE A 74 -17.07 -4.49 -36.32
C ILE A 74 -15.90 -3.58 -35.92
N ASP A 75 -16.04 -2.30 -36.23
CA ASP A 75 -15.20 -1.19 -35.79
C ASP A 75 -15.72 -0.69 -34.42
N GLU A 76 -14.87 -0.80 -33.40
CA GLU A 76 -15.18 -0.57 -31.99
C GLU A 76 -14.95 0.89 -31.60
N SER A 77 -15.50 1.84 -32.37
CA SER A 77 -15.27 3.28 -32.19
C SER A 77 -16.53 4.16 -32.14
N GLN A 78 -17.72 3.61 -31.85
CA GLN A 78 -18.97 4.40 -31.73
C GLN A 78 -19.87 4.11 -30.51
N TYR A 79 -19.34 3.61 -29.38
CA TYR A 79 -20.07 3.65 -28.10
C TYR A 79 -19.52 4.75 -27.20
N GLY A 80 -19.86 5.98 -27.56
CA GLY A 80 -19.38 7.17 -26.86
C GLY A 80 -20.27 8.38 -27.07
N ARG A 81 -21.55 8.29 -26.70
CA ARG A 81 -22.44 9.38 -26.26
C ARG A 81 -23.88 8.87 -26.13
N ILE A 82 -24.67 9.59 -25.34
CA ILE A 82 -26.10 9.36 -25.01
C ILE A 82 -26.30 8.47 -23.77
N TRP A 83 -25.94 9.02 -22.61
CA TRP A 83 -26.79 8.97 -21.42
C TRP A 83 -26.69 10.35 -20.76
N GLY A 84 -27.45 11.31 -21.30
CA GLY A 84 -27.74 12.57 -20.62
C GLY A 84 -28.72 12.27 -19.51
N GLY A 85 -28.38 12.66 -18.29
CA GLY A 85 -29.27 12.53 -17.15
C GLY A 85 -30.40 13.53 -17.21
N HIS A 86 -31.62 13.05 -17.01
CA HIS A 86 -32.72 13.67 -16.28
C HIS A 86 -33.58 12.49 -15.74
N ASP A 87 -34.37 12.71 -14.69
CA ASP A 87 -35.38 11.77 -14.12
C ASP A 87 -34.99 10.79 -13.00
N LEU A 88 -34.00 11.10 -12.17
CA LEU A 88 -33.88 10.44 -10.83
C LEU A 88 -34.17 11.37 -9.65
N HIS A 89 -34.24 12.68 -9.88
CA HIS A 89 -34.42 13.67 -8.81
C HIS A 89 -35.91 13.98 -8.51
N SER A 90 -36.79 13.79 -9.49
CA SER A 90 -38.24 13.96 -9.37
C SER A 90 -38.87 12.84 -8.54
N SER A 91 -38.62 11.58 -8.91
CA SER A 91 -39.21 10.43 -8.19
C SER A 91 -38.76 10.29 -6.74
N PHE A 92 -37.64 10.90 -6.34
CA PHE A 92 -37.19 10.91 -4.94
C PHE A 92 -37.82 12.05 -4.13
N SER A 93 -38.13 13.18 -4.78
CA SER A 93 -38.79 14.31 -4.12
C SER A 93 -40.26 13.99 -3.87
N ASP A 94 -40.94 13.35 -4.84
CA ASP A 94 -42.35 12.94 -4.70
C ASP A 94 -42.53 11.86 -3.62
N LEU A 95 -41.53 10.98 -3.43
CA LEU A 95 -41.51 9.97 -2.37
C LEU A 95 -41.32 10.61 -0.97
N LEU A 96 -40.50 11.66 -0.87
CA LEU A 96 -40.29 12.40 0.37
C LEU A 96 -41.50 13.25 0.76
N GLU A 97 -42.20 13.81 -0.23
CA GLU A 97 -43.42 14.58 -0.04
C GLU A 97 -44.60 13.68 0.39
N ALA A 98 -44.71 12.48 -0.19
CA ALA A 98 -45.69 11.46 0.21
C ALA A 98 -45.46 10.90 1.63
N MET A 99 -44.24 10.99 2.16
CA MET A 99 -43.88 10.59 3.53
C MET A 99 -44.09 11.70 4.58
N GLY A 100 -44.72 12.83 4.21
CA GLY A 100 -45.18 13.85 5.15
C GLY A 100 -44.08 14.73 5.77
N GLY A 101 -42.93 14.86 5.11
CA GLY A 101 -41.84 15.69 5.58
C GLY A 101 -41.91 17.13 5.05
N SER A 102 -42.65 18.02 5.73
CA SER A 102 -42.46 19.46 5.57
C SER A 102 -41.84 20.08 6.83
N ASN A 103 -40.96 21.06 6.60
CA ASN A 103 -40.28 21.96 7.54
C ASN A 103 -38.93 21.51 8.15
N HIS A 104 -37.88 22.04 7.51
CA HIS A 104 -36.59 22.35 8.11
C HIS A 104 -36.78 23.38 9.22
N ASP A 105 -36.74 22.97 10.50
CA ASP A 105 -36.38 23.87 11.62
C ASP A 105 -36.01 23.16 12.95
N TRP A 106 -35.95 21.81 13.00
CA TRP A 106 -35.79 21.10 14.27
C TRP A 106 -34.34 20.83 14.73
N PHE A 107 -33.30 21.11 13.92
CA PHE A 107 -31.94 20.63 14.21
C PHE A 107 -30.99 21.60 14.93
N SER A 108 -31.46 22.75 15.43
CA SER A 108 -30.58 23.77 16.03
C SER A 108 -30.64 23.88 17.56
N GLN A 109 -31.26 22.93 18.29
CA GLN A 109 -31.29 22.97 19.76
C GLN A 109 -31.14 21.59 20.40
N ALA A 110 -29.92 21.06 20.42
CA ALA A 110 -29.50 20.10 21.44
C ALA A 110 -27.98 20.08 21.53
N HIS A 111 -27.46 20.13 22.76
CA HIS A 111 -26.04 20.10 23.17
C HIS A 111 -25.32 21.45 23.29
N GLN A 112 -25.66 22.20 24.34
CA GLN A 112 -24.64 22.91 25.12
C GLN A 112 -24.48 22.21 26.47
N PRO A 113 -23.25 21.87 26.92
CA PRO A 113 -23.03 21.48 28.30
C PRO A 113 -22.97 22.73 29.21
N THR A 114 -23.50 22.55 30.42
CA THR A 114 -23.55 23.51 31.52
C THR A 114 -22.15 23.95 31.97
N VAL A 115 -21.91 25.26 31.93
CA VAL A 115 -20.75 25.92 32.55
C VAL A 115 -21.07 26.19 34.01
N ASN A 116 -20.34 25.56 34.93
CA ASN A 116 -20.44 25.87 36.36
C ASN A 116 -19.54 27.05 36.71
N HIS A 117 -20.18 28.08 37.28
CA HIS A 117 -19.59 29.22 37.94
C HIS A 117 -18.74 28.82 39.16
N TRP A 118 -17.54 29.40 39.30
CA TRP A 118 -16.87 29.57 40.59
C TRP A 118 -16.74 31.05 40.88
N HIS A 119 -17.21 31.42 42.08
CA HIS A 119 -17.19 32.77 42.62
C HIS A 119 -15.81 33.20 43.10
N HIS A 120 -15.66 34.53 43.07
CA HIS A 120 -14.63 35.42 43.60
C HIS A 120 -13.90 35.01 44.89
N THR A 121 -12.61 35.34 44.95
CA THR A 121 -11.97 35.98 46.11
C THR A 121 -10.85 36.94 45.65
N PRO A 122 -10.51 37.97 46.44
CA PRO A 122 -10.07 39.27 45.92
C PRO A 122 -8.55 39.53 45.92
N VAL A 123 -8.22 40.61 45.23
CA VAL A 123 -6.91 41.27 45.05
C VAL A 123 -6.43 41.96 46.33
N SER A 124 -5.15 41.79 46.65
CA SER A 124 -4.21 42.75 47.29
C SER A 124 -2.89 41.99 47.51
N SER A 125 -1.66 42.46 47.27
CA SER A 125 -1.09 43.81 47.17
C SER A 125 0.36 43.69 46.65
N LEU A 126 0.80 44.65 45.83
CA LEU A 126 2.21 44.97 45.55
C LEU A 126 2.93 45.48 46.83
N PRO A 127 4.27 45.37 46.90
CA PRO A 127 5.14 46.55 46.67
C PRO A 127 6.41 46.18 45.86
N SER A 128 6.78 46.92 44.80
CA SER A 128 7.56 48.17 44.74
C SER A 128 9.07 47.96 44.49
N HIS A 129 9.54 48.55 43.39
CA HIS A 129 10.85 49.14 43.10
C HIS A 129 12.15 48.36 43.37
N ASP A 130 12.91 48.09 42.30
CA ASP A 130 14.19 48.77 41.98
C ASP A 130 14.66 48.34 40.57
N VAL A 131 14.65 49.24 39.58
CA VAL A 131 15.80 50.06 39.12
C VAL A 131 17.06 49.24 38.84
N ILE A 132 17.22 48.67 37.63
CA ILE A 132 18.53 48.61 36.95
C ILE A 132 18.37 48.87 35.44
N LYS A 133 19.06 49.94 35.07
CA LYS A 133 19.45 50.53 33.78
C LYS A 133 19.45 49.63 32.53
N SER A 134 18.89 50.21 31.49
CA SER A 134 19.08 49.86 30.09
C SER A 134 20.53 50.09 29.64
N THR A 135 21.09 49.09 28.98
CA THR A 135 22.25 49.27 28.10
C THR A 135 21.94 48.68 26.73
N ASN A 136 21.83 49.57 25.76
CA ASN A 136 21.91 49.33 24.33
C ASN A 136 23.15 48.49 23.99
N TRP A 137 22.97 47.40 23.24
CA TRP A 137 24.00 46.88 22.33
C TRP A 137 23.37 46.35 21.05
N ASN A 138 23.46 47.17 20.00
CA ASN A 138 23.48 46.72 18.61
C ASN A 138 24.66 45.76 18.43
N THR A 139 24.42 44.50 18.04
CA THR A 139 25.49 43.67 17.46
C THR A 139 24.96 42.74 16.38
N LYS A 140 25.38 43.06 15.15
CA LYS A 140 25.69 42.21 13.99
C LYS A 140 25.11 40.79 13.96
N VAL A 141 24.31 40.59 12.91
CA VAL A 141 24.06 39.33 12.20
C VAL A 141 25.37 38.54 12.05
N GLY A 142 25.48 37.43 12.78
CA GLY A 142 26.52 36.43 12.64
C GLY A 142 25.87 35.06 12.44
N ASN A 143 25.85 34.60 11.20
CA ASN A 143 25.52 33.22 10.85
C ASN A 143 26.57 32.27 11.46
N HIS A 144 26.28 31.75 12.65
CA HIS A 144 26.95 30.56 13.16
C HIS A 144 25.97 29.39 13.05
N HIS A 145 26.00 28.72 11.90
CA HIS A 145 25.63 27.31 11.83
C HIS A 145 26.55 26.55 12.77
N ALA A 146 26.01 26.14 13.92
CA ALA A 146 26.64 25.15 14.75
C ALA A 146 26.88 23.90 13.89
N PRO A 147 28.10 23.33 13.85
CA PRO A 147 28.34 22.09 13.14
C PRO A 147 27.50 21.00 13.79
N SER A 148 26.56 20.46 13.04
CA SER A 148 25.82 19.25 13.37
C SER A 148 26.84 18.21 13.78
N LYS A 149 26.92 17.88 15.09
CA LYS A 149 27.70 16.74 15.55
C LYS A 149 27.15 15.52 14.84
N GLU A 150 27.90 15.02 13.86
CA GLU A 150 27.64 13.77 13.19
C GLU A 150 27.83 12.67 14.24
N ILE A 151 26.72 12.31 14.91
CA ILE A 151 26.70 11.21 15.87
C ILE A 151 27.07 9.97 15.07
N ASN A 152 28.25 9.40 15.35
CA ASN A 152 28.76 8.22 14.69
C ASN A 152 27.71 7.08 14.79
N PRO A 153 27.00 6.74 13.69
CA PRO A 153 25.89 5.78 13.73
C PRO A 153 26.33 4.38 14.18
N ARG A 154 27.65 4.13 14.11
CA ARG A 154 28.27 2.84 14.36
C ARG A 154 28.23 2.42 15.84
N GLU A 155 28.28 3.35 16.79
CA GLU A 155 28.30 3.01 18.23
C GLU A 155 26.91 2.68 18.81
N LYS A 156 25.84 3.28 18.29
CA LYS A 156 24.47 2.99 18.79
C LYS A 156 23.84 1.73 18.21
N LEU A 157 24.23 1.31 17.00
CA LEU A 157 23.61 0.14 16.33
C LEU A 157 24.32 -1.21 16.61
N THR A 158 25.57 -1.21 17.07
CA THR A 158 26.36 -2.45 17.17
C THR A 158 26.15 -3.25 18.45
N ASN A 159 25.58 -2.66 19.50
CA ASN A 159 25.51 -3.27 20.84
C ASN A 159 24.16 -3.90 21.22
N LYS A 160 23.19 -4.06 20.31
CA LYS A 160 21.82 -4.57 20.64
C LYS A 160 21.24 -5.56 19.63
N LEU A 161 22.06 -6.47 19.10
CA LEU A 161 21.60 -7.55 18.21
C LEU A 161 21.14 -8.82 18.94
N ASP A 162 20.93 -8.76 20.26
CA ASP A 162 20.70 -9.95 21.10
C ASP A 162 19.38 -10.70 20.84
N ILE A 163 18.44 -10.11 20.09
CA ILE A 163 17.19 -10.79 19.76
C ILE A 163 16.93 -10.66 18.25
N PRO A 164 17.33 -11.66 17.44
CA PRO A 164 17.08 -11.63 16.01
C PRO A 164 15.58 -11.57 15.73
N PHE A 165 15.21 -10.92 14.63
CA PHE A 165 13.86 -11.06 14.10
C PHE A 165 13.73 -12.44 13.47
N ASP A 166 12.84 -13.25 14.03
CA ASP A 166 12.62 -14.63 13.62
C ASP A 166 11.13 -14.84 13.34
N VAL A 167 10.81 -14.96 12.06
CA VAL A 167 9.49 -15.39 11.66
C VAL A 167 9.50 -16.90 11.75
N SER A 168 8.74 -17.46 12.70
CA SER A 168 8.60 -18.90 12.88
C SER A 168 8.59 -19.62 11.53
N ASN A 169 9.33 -20.75 11.46
CA ASN A 169 9.36 -21.65 10.30
C ASN A 169 7.96 -22.08 9.84
N ASP A 170 6.93 -21.87 10.66
CA ASP A 170 5.52 -22.08 10.35
C ASP A 170 4.99 -21.19 9.20
N ILE A 171 5.61 -20.03 8.92
CA ILE A 171 5.22 -19.19 7.78
C ILE A 171 5.95 -19.67 6.52
N THR A 172 5.22 -20.43 5.71
CA THR A 172 5.68 -20.88 4.38
C THR A 172 5.94 -19.70 3.43
N ASP A 173 6.56 -19.96 2.27
CA ASP A 173 6.88 -18.90 1.30
C ASP A 173 5.64 -18.30 0.61
N LYS A 174 4.51 -19.01 0.64
CA LYS A 174 3.27 -18.64 -0.04
C LYS A 174 2.71 -17.26 0.41
N PRO A 175 2.58 -16.97 1.72
CA PRO A 175 2.29 -15.63 2.23
C PRO A 175 3.20 -14.53 1.67
N PHE A 176 4.51 -14.76 1.57
CA PHE A 176 5.45 -13.78 1.02
C PHE A 176 5.25 -13.56 -0.48
N GLY A 177 4.88 -14.63 -1.22
CA GLY A 177 4.43 -14.49 -2.60
C GLY A 177 3.19 -13.59 -2.71
N TRP A 178 2.24 -13.69 -1.78
CA TRP A 178 1.09 -12.79 -1.77
C TRP A 178 1.47 -11.34 -1.45
N ILE A 179 2.35 -11.14 -0.47
CA ILE A 179 2.91 -9.81 -0.13
C ILE A 179 3.65 -9.22 -1.33
N ASN A 180 4.35 -10.02 -2.14
CA ASN A 180 5.05 -9.53 -3.31
C ASN A 180 4.13 -8.75 -4.27
N THR A 181 2.85 -9.14 -4.34
CA THR A 181 1.83 -8.48 -5.17
C THR A 181 1.13 -7.29 -4.48
N LEU A 182 1.63 -6.84 -3.33
CA LEU A 182 1.08 -5.69 -2.60
C LEU A 182 1.42 -4.38 -3.32
N ASN A 183 0.36 -3.69 -3.74
CA ASN A 183 0.38 -2.38 -4.38
C ASN A 183 -0.41 -1.36 -3.54
N PHE A 184 -0.16 -1.35 -2.23
CA PHE A 184 -0.66 -0.30 -1.34
C PHE A 184 0.24 0.94 -1.48
N PRO A 185 -0.31 2.16 -1.62
CA PRO A 185 -1.73 2.51 -1.52
C PRO A 185 -2.54 2.33 -2.83
N SER A 186 -1.89 2.46 -3.99
CA SER A 186 -2.41 2.11 -5.32
C SER A 186 -1.24 1.90 -6.29
N ASP A 187 -1.49 1.27 -7.45
CA ASP A 187 -0.46 1.05 -8.48
C ASP A 187 0.16 2.38 -8.97
N GLN A 188 -0.66 3.38 -9.24
CA GLN A 188 -0.20 4.69 -9.71
C GLN A 188 0.59 5.44 -8.63
N ARG A 189 0.11 5.44 -7.38
CA ARG A 189 0.84 6.03 -6.25
C ARG A 189 2.14 5.29 -5.98
N MET A 190 2.16 3.97 -6.11
CA MET A 190 3.40 3.19 -5.99
C MET A 190 4.40 3.54 -7.08
N GLY A 191 3.94 3.81 -8.30
CA GLY A 191 4.80 4.33 -9.36
C GLY A 191 5.43 5.68 -9.00
N ALA A 192 4.66 6.59 -8.39
CA ALA A 192 5.18 7.88 -7.93
C ALA A 192 6.13 7.74 -6.72
N LEU A 193 5.75 6.94 -5.73
CA LEU A 193 6.49 6.68 -4.50
C LEU A 193 7.82 5.95 -4.77
N GLY A 194 7.84 5.05 -5.77
CA GLY A 194 9.07 4.39 -6.23
C GLY A 194 10.06 5.33 -6.93
N ARG A 195 9.59 6.47 -7.46
CA ARG A 195 10.45 7.51 -8.04
C ARG A 195 10.93 8.54 -7.01
N ASP A 196 10.26 8.64 -5.87
CA ASP A 196 10.65 9.56 -4.80
C ASP A 196 11.89 9.01 -4.08
N ASP A 197 12.99 9.76 -4.15
CA ASP A 197 14.25 9.30 -3.59
C ASP A 197 14.32 9.58 -2.08
N TRP A 198 14.15 8.52 -1.30
CA TRP A 198 14.29 8.55 0.16
C TRP A 198 15.75 8.32 0.60
N GLY A 199 16.69 8.81 -0.21
CA GLY A 199 18.13 8.63 -0.02
C GLY A 199 18.67 7.29 -0.52
N LEU A 200 17.90 6.59 -1.37
CA LEU A 200 18.32 5.33 -1.97
C LEU A 200 19.52 5.56 -2.89
N THR A 201 19.42 6.50 -3.83
CA THR A 201 20.46 6.70 -4.85
C THR A 201 21.77 7.23 -4.28
N SER A 202 21.71 7.94 -3.15
CA SER A 202 22.87 8.48 -2.45
C SER A 202 23.46 7.51 -1.40
N SER A 203 22.75 6.43 -1.06
CA SER A 203 23.18 5.48 -0.04
C SER A 203 24.45 4.71 -0.43
N SER A 204 25.24 4.32 0.57
CA SER A 204 26.44 3.49 0.36
C SER A 204 26.09 2.11 -0.20
N VAL A 205 24.94 1.54 0.19
CA VAL A 205 24.49 0.25 -0.33
C VAL A 205 24.12 0.31 -1.81
N TRP A 206 23.60 1.45 -2.29
CA TRP A 206 23.34 1.66 -3.71
C TRP A 206 24.63 1.83 -4.53
N LYS A 207 25.66 2.46 -3.97
CA LYS A 207 26.96 2.57 -4.63
C LYS A 207 27.61 1.19 -4.85
N ILE A 208 27.37 0.23 -3.96
CA ILE A 208 27.86 -1.14 -4.11
C ILE A 208 27.30 -1.83 -5.35
N VAL A 209 26.00 -1.69 -5.64
CA VAL A 209 25.40 -2.36 -6.81
C VAL A 209 25.86 -1.75 -8.14
N THR A 210 26.51 -0.59 -8.11
CA THR A 210 27.16 0.04 -9.26
C THR A 210 28.66 -0.26 -9.37
N MET A 211 29.25 -0.94 -8.38
CA MET A 211 30.66 -1.37 -8.41
C MET A 211 30.87 -2.56 -9.35
N GLU A 212 32.12 -2.82 -9.69
CA GLU A 212 32.54 -4.05 -10.34
C GLU A 212 32.70 -5.18 -9.30
N LEU A 213 32.50 -6.44 -9.71
CA LEU A 213 32.64 -7.60 -8.80
C LEU A 213 34.05 -7.77 -8.23
N ASN A 214 35.07 -7.25 -8.92
CA ASN A 214 36.47 -7.32 -8.51
C ASN A 214 36.91 -6.10 -7.68
N ASP A 215 36.00 -5.18 -7.36
CA ASP A 215 36.32 -3.98 -6.61
C ASP A 215 36.83 -4.35 -5.19
N PRO A 216 38.02 -3.87 -4.77
CA PRO A 216 38.55 -4.17 -3.44
C PRO A 216 37.65 -3.65 -2.31
N ALA A 217 36.84 -2.61 -2.55
CA ALA A 217 35.87 -2.07 -1.62
C ALA A 217 34.56 -2.88 -1.54
N LEU A 218 34.44 -3.98 -2.31
CA LEU A 218 33.28 -4.86 -2.26
C LEU A 218 33.14 -5.48 -0.85
N PRO A 219 31.93 -5.48 -0.27
CA PRO A 219 31.69 -6.05 1.05
C PRO A 219 32.03 -7.54 1.10
N SER A 220 32.51 -8.00 2.26
CA SER A 220 32.92 -9.38 2.49
C SER A 220 31.83 -10.41 2.17
N LEU A 221 30.57 -10.12 2.49
CA LEU A 221 29.47 -11.04 2.21
C LEU A 221 29.23 -11.22 0.69
N LEU A 222 29.43 -10.15 -0.08
CA LEU A 222 29.32 -10.18 -1.54
C LEU A 222 30.51 -10.89 -2.18
N LYS A 223 31.74 -10.69 -1.66
CA LYS A 223 32.91 -11.46 -2.08
C LYS A 223 32.68 -12.96 -1.85
N LYS A 224 32.14 -13.34 -0.69
CA LYS A 224 31.74 -14.74 -0.39
C LYS A 224 30.66 -15.28 -1.34
N ALA A 225 29.75 -14.43 -1.83
CA ALA A 225 28.72 -14.81 -2.79
C ALA A 225 29.24 -14.90 -4.24
N ALA A 226 30.28 -14.14 -4.59
CA ALA A 226 30.83 -14.07 -5.95
C ALA A 226 31.70 -15.28 -6.32
N ASN A 227 32.21 -16.03 -5.34
CA ASN A 227 33.04 -17.22 -5.56
C ASN A 227 32.26 -18.42 -6.16
N ASP A 228 30.95 -18.29 -6.37
CA ASP A 228 30.13 -19.30 -7.07
C ASP A 228 30.02 -18.95 -8.57
N ASP A 229 30.52 -19.84 -9.44
CA ASP A 229 30.77 -19.66 -10.89
C ASP A 229 29.59 -19.20 -11.78
N ASN A 230 28.37 -19.02 -11.25
CA ASN A 230 27.18 -18.90 -12.11
C ASN A 230 26.21 -17.78 -11.76
N GLN A 231 26.56 -16.83 -10.90
CA GLN A 231 25.59 -15.85 -10.43
C GLN A 231 26.13 -14.43 -10.32
N ASN A 232 25.21 -13.47 -10.49
CA ASN A 232 25.52 -12.04 -10.34
C ASN A 232 24.96 -11.55 -9.00
N PRO A 233 25.74 -11.65 -7.89
CA PRO A 233 25.28 -11.27 -6.57
C PRO A 233 24.92 -9.78 -6.48
N LEU A 234 25.53 -8.92 -7.30
CA LEU A 234 25.17 -7.50 -7.39
C LEU A 234 23.76 -7.31 -7.97
N LYS A 235 23.37 -8.11 -8.96
CA LYS A 235 22.01 -8.09 -9.51
C LYS A 235 20.98 -8.55 -8.48
N ASN A 236 21.29 -9.58 -7.70
CA ASN A 236 20.43 -10.06 -6.63
C ASN A 236 20.31 -9.03 -5.51
N LEU A 237 21.42 -8.39 -5.13
CA LEU A 237 21.44 -7.29 -4.19
C LEU A 237 20.59 -6.11 -4.68
N LEU A 238 20.71 -5.72 -5.95
CA LEU A 238 19.89 -4.65 -6.54
C LEU A 238 18.39 -4.98 -6.47
N ALA A 239 18.01 -6.22 -6.76
CA ALA A 239 16.62 -6.65 -6.65
C ALA A 239 16.14 -6.59 -5.18
N LEU A 240 16.96 -7.04 -4.24
CA LEU A 240 16.65 -7.03 -2.81
C LEU A 240 16.51 -5.60 -2.27
N ILE A 241 17.44 -4.70 -2.61
CA ILE A 241 17.38 -3.29 -2.18
C ILE A 241 16.11 -2.62 -2.68
N LYS A 242 15.70 -2.87 -3.94
CA LYS A 242 14.44 -2.33 -4.49
C LYS A 242 13.21 -2.87 -3.76
N GLU A 243 13.21 -4.16 -3.43
CA GLU A 243 12.13 -4.76 -2.66
C GLU A 243 12.08 -4.16 -1.24
N ILE A 244 13.23 -4.04 -0.56
CA ILE A 244 13.36 -3.36 0.74
C ILE A 244 12.85 -1.91 0.66
N ASP A 245 13.24 -1.15 -0.37
CA ASP A 245 12.82 0.24 -0.55
C ASP A 245 11.30 0.37 -0.58
N ILE A 246 10.66 -0.43 -1.44
CA ILE A 246 9.21 -0.45 -1.63
C ILE A 246 8.50 -0.89 -0.34
N ARG A 247 8.92 -1.99 0.28
CA ARG A 247 8.26 -2.51 1.49
C ARG A 247 8.44 -1.61 2.70
N ASN A 248 9.57 -0.92 2.80
CA ASN A 248 9.79 0.07 3.84
C ASN A 248 8.90 1.29 3.67
N LYS A 249 8.84 1.83 2.44
CA LYS A 249 7.95 2.95 2.10
C LYS A 249 6.47 2.60 2.38
N GLN A 250 6.04 1.38 2.04
CA GLN A 250 4.69 0.91 2.36
C GLN A 250 4.42 0.82 3.86
N PHE A 251 5.38 0.32 4.64
CA PHE A 251 5.27 0.27 6.10
C PHE A 251 5.13 1.67 6.71
N LEU A 252 6.04 2.57 6.36
CA LEU A 252 6.05 3.95 6.86
C LEU A 252 4.79 4.71 6.47
N LEU A 253 4.35 4.57 5.22
CA LEU A 253 3.16 5.24 4.71
C LEU A 253 1.87 4.75 5.37
N ALA A 254 1.80 3.51 5.83
CA ALA A 254 0.61 2.99 6.53
C ALA A 254 0.31 3.72 7.85
N PHE A 255 1.29 4.45 8.40
CA PHE A 255 1.16 5.27 9.60
C PHE A 255 1.15 6.78 9.29
N SER A 256 0.93 7.17 8.03
CA SER A 256 0.84 8.57 7.59
C SER A 256 -0.57 8.92 7.11
N SER A 257 -1.00 10.16 7.38
CA SER A 257 -2.28 10.70 6.90
C SER A 257 -2.36 10.78 5.38
N SER A 258 -1.21 10.88 4.72
CA SER A 258 -1.10 11.07 3.27
C SER A 258 -1.48 9.81 2.47
N ALA A 259 -1.56 8.65 3.13
CA ALA A 259 -2.04 7.41 2.50
C ALA A 259 -3.49 7.52 1.98
N SER A 260 -4.30 8.42 2.56
CA SER A 260 -5.72 8.60 2.27
C SER A 260 -6.07 9.73 1.31
N GLY A 261 -5.12 10.57 0.90
CA GLY A 261 -5.34 11.78 0.09
C GLY A 261 -5.81 11.52 -1.34
N ASP A 262 -5.99 12.57 -2.14
CA ASP A 262 -6.30 12.47 -3.57
C ASP A 262 -5.12 11.84 -4.33
N GLU A 263 -5.39 10.99 -5.31
CA GLU A 263 -4.35 10.38 -6.16
C GLU A 263 -3.57 11.43 -6.96
N LYS A 264 -4.22 12.53 -7.34
CA LYS A 264 -3.59 13.63 -8.10
C LYS A 264 -2.55 14.39 -7.27
N TYR A 265 -2.83 14.60 -5.98
CA TYR A 265 -1.98 15.39 -5.08
C TYR A 265 -1.15 14.54 -4.11
N PHE A 266 -1.22 13.21 -4.23
CA PHE A 266 -0.59 12.27 -3.31
C PHE A 266 0.85 12.60 -2.92
N MET A 267 1.72 12.91 -3.89
CA MET A 267 3.13 13.23 -3.58
C MET A 267 3.30 14.62 -2.95
N ALA A 268 2.45 15.59 -3.30
CA ALA A 268 2.47 16.91 -2.67
C ALA A 268 2.00 16.79 -1.21
N ASP A 269 0.89 16.09 -0.99
CA ASP A 269 0.35 15.81 0.35
C ASP A 269 1.39 15.05 1.19
N LEU A 270 2.00 14.00 0.62
CA LEU A 270 3.02 13.22 1.31
C LEU A 270 4.24 14.04 1.71
N ARG A 271 4.72 14.94 0.84
CA ARG A 271 5.87 15.82 1.15
C ARG A 271 5.52 16.90 2.18
N ASN A 272 4.25 17.29 2.25
CA ASN A 272 3.73 18.23 3.25
C ASN A 272 3.36 17.54 4.57
N ASP A 273 3.39 16.20 4.63
CA ASP A 273 3.14 15.45 5.86
C ASP A 273 4.21 15.77 6.91
N ARG A 274 3.77 16.07 8.14
CA ARG A 274 4.67 16.36 9.27
C ARG A 274 5.72 15.26 9.51
N ASN A 275 5.42 14.02 9.13
CA ASN A 275 6.31 12.88 9.31
C ASN A 275 7.20 12.58 8.10
N TYR A 276 7.12 13.32 6.99
CA TYR A 276 7.88 13.03 5.77
C TYR A 276 9.39 13.00 6.00
N GLY A 277 9.93 13.99 6.73
CA GLY A 277 11.34 14.00 7.13
C GLY A 277 11.71 12.76 7.95
N ASN A 278 10.93 12.46 8.98
CA ASN A 278 11.13 11.28 9.83
C ASN A 278 11.09 9.96 9.04
N MET A 279 10.21 9.84 8.04
CA MET A 279 10.13 8.68 7.16
C MET A 279 11.41 8.52 6.33
N LYS A 280 11.88 9.62 5.72
CA LYS A 280 13.11 9.64 4.92
C LYS A 280 14.35 9.31 5.77
N ASP A 281 14.46 9.90 6.95
CA ASP A 281 15.59 9.67 7.86
C ASP A 281 15.61 8.22 8.38
N THR A 282 14.44 7.67 8.70
CA THR A 282 14.31 6.25 9.10
C THR A 282 14.69 5.32 7.95
N HIS A 283 14.31 5.66 6.71
CA HIS A 283 14.68 4.91 5.52
C HIS A 283 16.20 4.94 5.26
N GLN A 284 16.84 6.10 5.36
CA GLN A 284 18.29 6.21 5.19
C GLN A 284 19.06 5.40 6.24
N ARG A 285 18.59 5.40 7.50
CA ARG A 285 19.16 4.57 8.57
C ARG A 285 19.02 3.08 8.28
N LEU A 286 17.89 2.63 7.73
CA LEU A 286 17.73 1.25 7.27
C LEU A 286 18.77 0.87 6.21
N LEU A 287 19.00 1.74 5.22
CA LEU A 287 19.99 1.49 4.17
C LEU A 287 21.43 1.46 4.73
N ALA A 288 21.73 2.35 5.67
CA ALA A 288 23.01 2.34 6.39
C ALA A 288 23.18 1.07 7.25
N TRP A 289 22.13 0.63 7.92
CA TRP A 289 22.14 -0.64 8.65
C TRP A 289 22.36 -1.83 7.72
N LEU A 290 21.68 -1.88 6.57
CA LEU A 290 21.85 -2.95 5.58
C LEU A 290 23.30 -3.00 5.05
N ARG A 291 23.94 -1.84 4.84
CA ARG A 291 25.37 -1.76 4.49
C ARG A 291 26.25 -2.47 5.51
N LEU A 292 25.98 -2.27 6.81
CA LEU A 292 26.73 -2.93 7.90
C LEU A 292 26.53 -4.45 7.89
N GLN A 293 25.33 -4.92 7.55
CA GLN A 293 25.06 -6.36 7.45
C GLN A 293 25.88 -7.04 6.34
N LEU A 294 26.17 -6.31 5.25
CA LEU A 294 26.99 -6.81 4.14
C LEU A 294 28.50 -6.88 4.46
N ASP A 295 28.98 -6.05 5.40
CA ASP A 295 30.40 -5.93 5.75
C ASP A 295 30.92 -7.01 6.72
N THR A 296 30.20 -8.14 6.87
CA THR A 296 30.49 -9.28 7.78
C THR A 296 31.50 -8.91 8.87
N THR A 297 31.03 -8.36 9.98
CA THR A 297 31.93 -7.93 11.05
C THR A 297 32.62 -9.17 11.62
N SER A 298 33.84 -9.46 11.18
CA SER A 298 34.81 -10.29 11.89
C SER A 298 35.16 -9.59 13.21
N GLN A 299 34.18 -9.43 14.11
CA GLN A 299 34.45 -9.04 15.50
C GLN A 299 35.09 -10.19 16.28
N ALA A 300 35.06 -11.42 15.74
CA ALA A 300 35.80 -12.55 16.29
C ALA A 300 37.32 -12.39 16.10
N ASP A 301 37.78 -11.94 14.93
CA ASP A 301 39.21 -11.87 14.60
C ASP A 301 39.95 -10.75 15.38
N ALA A 302 39.23 -9.71 15.83
CA ALA A 302 39.82 -8.63 16.60
C ALA A 302 39.87 -8.89 18.13
N ARG A 303 39.10 -9.87 18.64
CA ARG A 303 39.09 -10.22 20.08
C ARG A 303 39.86 -11.51 20.38
N ALA A 304 40.04 -12.40 19.41
CA ALA A 304 40.81 -13.62 19.57
C ALA A 304 42.28 -13.42 19.15
N GLY A 305 43.01 -12.60 19.89
CA GLY A 305 44.49 -12.63 19.89
C GLY A 305 45.06 -13.89 20.55
N LEU A 306 44.35 -15.02 20.50
CA LEU A 306 44.74 -16.30 21.05
C LEU A 306 44.51 -17.36 19.96
N GLU A 307 45.61 -17.59 19.23
CA GLU A 307 45.76 -18.54 18.15
C GLU A 307 45.39 -19.97 18.58
N GLY A 308 44.47 -20.58 17.84
CA GLY A 308 44.26 -22.02 17.77
C GLY A 308 44.15 -22.41 16.30
N PRO A 309 45.05 -23.23 15.72
CA PRO A 309 45.18 -23.36 14.26
C PRO A 309 44.05 -24.06 13.49
N ASN A 310 42.97 -24.55 14.13
CA ASN A 310 42.09 -25.55 13.51
C ASN A 310 40.57 -25.32 13.66
N HIS A 311 40.09 -24.10 13.97
CA HIS A 311 38.66 -23.83 13.90
C HIS A 311 38.32 -23.02 12.66
N GLU A 312 37.68 -23.69 11.69
CA GLU A 312 37.13 -23.10 10.48
C GLU A 312 36.37 -21.81 10.82
N ALA A 313 36.83 -20.68 10.26
CA ALA A 313 36.23 -19.34 10.39
C ALA A 313 34.83 -19.20 9.73
N SER A 314 34.12 -20.32 9.57
CA SER A 314 32.79 -20.44 8.94
C SER A 314 31.65 -19.95 9.85
N ASP A 315 31.83 -19.96 11.18
CA ASP A 315 30.69 -19.87 12.10
C ASP A 315 30.35 -18.47 12.65
N SER A 316 30.97 -17.39 12.15
CA SER A 316 30.74 -16.03 12.66
C SER A 316 29.58 -15.26 12.00
N ILE A 317 28.83 -15.89 11.08
CA ILE A 317 27.74 -15.23 10.34
C ILE A 317 26.44 -15.30 11.15
N THR A 318 25.80 -14.14 11.37
CA THR A 318 24.49 -14.10 12.04
C THR A 318 23.41 -14.83 11.23
N PRO A 319 22.31 -15.32 11.85
CA PRO A 319 21.22 -15.99 11.13
C PRO A 319 20.64 -15.16 9.97
N PHE A 320 20.53 -13.84 10.16
CA PHE A 320 20.08 -12.93 9.10
C PHE A 320 21.11 -12.82 7.97
N GLN A 321 22.40 -12.68 8.28
CA GLN A 321 23.44 -12.63 7.25
C GLN A 321 23.55 -13.93 6.46
N LYS A 322 23.27 -15.09 7.08
CA LYS A 322 23.17 -16.37 6.37
C LYS A 322 22.04 -16.33 5.35
N THR A 323 20.86 -15.91 5.78
CA THR A 323 19.69 -15.71 4.88
C THR A 323 20.00 -14.73 3.74
N LEU A 324 20.72 -13.65 4.04
CA LEU A 324 21.16 -12.65 3.07
C LEU A 324 22.15 -13.26 2.07
N LEU A 325 23.14 -14.02 2.54
CA LEU A 325 24.11 -14.71 1.70
C LEU A 325 23.43 -15.70 0.75
N ASP A 326 22.50 -16.51 1.26
CA ASP A 326 21.72 -17.45 0.45
C ASP A 326 20.94 -16.73 -0.65
N CYS A 327 20.34 -15.57 -0.33
CA CYS A 327 19.66 -14.73 -1.32
C CYS A 327 20.61 -14.18 -2.39
N LEU A 328 21.83 -13.78 -2.00
CA LEU A 328 22.84 -13.27 -2.93
C LEU A 328 23.38 -14.36 -3.86
N LYS A 329 23.48 -15.60 -3.34
CA LYS A 329 23.84 -16.83 -4.05
C LYS A 329 22.67 -17.54 -4.73
N SER A 330 21.46 -16.97 -4.74
CA SER A 330 20.31 -17.60 -5.39
C SER A 330 20.21 -17.20 -6.87
N ASP A 331 20.10 -18.17 -7.78
CA ASP A 331 19.79 -17.86 -9.17
C ASP A 331 18.30 -17.51 -9.28
N LEU A 332 17.96 -16.24 -9.04
CA LEU A 332 16.59 -15.74 -9.18
C LEU A 332 16.03 -15.91 -10.60
N LYS A 333 16.86 -16.29 -11.58
CA LYS A 333 16.46 -16.61 -12.94
C LYS A 333 16.36 -18.11 -13.23
N SER A 334 16.63 -18.99 -12.28
CA SER A 334 16.56 -20.44 -12.51
C SER A 334 15.14 -20.83 -12.95
N LYS A 335 15.03 -21.87 -13.77
CA LYS A 335 13.71 -22.35 -14.24
C LYS A 335 12.80 -22.70 -13.06
N GLU A 336 13.36 -23.31 -12.02
CA GLU A 336 12.64 -23.67 -10.79
C GLU A 336 12.11 -22.44 -10.04
N LEU A 337 12.95 -21.42 -9.85
CA LEU A 337 12.56 -20.20 -9.14
C LEU A 337 11.64 -19.29 -9.97
N LYS A 338 11.65 -19.45 -11.31
CA LYS A 338 10.76 -18.74 -12.25
C LYS A 338 9.43 -19.42 -12.47
N ARG A 339 9.32 -20.74 -12.32
CA ARG A 339 8.07 -21.47 -12.56
C ARG A 339 7.01 -20.84 -11.66
N GLY A 340 5.91 -20.41 -12.26
CA GLY A 340 4.81 -19.81 -11.52
C GLY A 340 4.27 -20.82 -10.54
N ARG A 341 4.62 -20.68 -9.27
CA ARG A 341 4.16 -21.62 -8.24
C ARG A 341 2.76 -21.28 -7.79
N TRP A 342 2.39 -20.00 -7.88
CA TRP A 342 1.12 -19.50 -7.41
C TRP A 342 0.53 -18.49 -8.40
N GLN A 343 -0.77 -18.57 -8.62
CA GLN A 343 -1.54 -17.54 -9.32
C GLN A 343 -2.43 -16.84 -8.30
N VAL A 344 -2.19 -15.56 -8.06
CA VAL A 344 -2.92 -14.76 -7.08
C VAL A 344 -4.04 -14.02 -7.78
N GLN A 345 -5.28 -14.19 -7.30
CA GLN A 345 -6.37 -13.33 -7.74
C GLN A 345 -6.16 -11.92 -7.16
N LEU A 346 -6.08 -10.89 -8.01
CA LEU A 346 -5.83 -9.51 -7.57
C LEU A 346 -7.07 -8.88 -6.94
N ARG A 347 -8.23 -9.13 -7.55
CA ARG A 347 -9.54 -8.71 -7.07
C ARG A 347 -10.62 -9.60 -7.73
N PRO A 348 -11.63 -10.06 -6.99
CA PRO A 348 -12.67 -10.93 -7.56
C PRO A 348 -13.40 -10.28 -8.73
N SER A 349 -13.64 -8.97 -8.65
CA SER A 349 -14.40 -8.22 -9.66
C SER A 349 -13.63 -7.92 -10.95
N LYS A 350 -12.30 -8.11 -11.00
CA LYS A 350 -11.50 -7.69 -12.16
C LYS A 350 -11.07 -8.87 -13.04
N ASN A 351 -11.36 -10.12 -12.68
CA ASN A 351 -10.85 -11.32 -13.35
C ASN A 351 -9.34 -11.26 -13.68
N GLN A 352 -8.58 -10.46 -12.93
CA GLN A 352 -7.16 -10.25 -13.11
C GLN A 352 -6.42 -11.08 -12.07
N SER A 353 -5.40 -11.79 -12.53
CA SER A 353 -4.50 -12.57 -11.69
C SER A 353 -3.06 -12.20 -11.97
N THR A 354 -2.22 -12.28 -10.94
CA THR A 354 -0.77 -12.15 -11.06
C THR A 354 -0.11 -13.47 -10.71
N GLN A 355 0.73 -13.95 -11.61
CA GLN A 355 1.58 -15.10 -11.35
C GLN A 355 2.72 -14.67 -10.43
N VAL A 356 2.95 -15.43 -9.38
CA VAL A 356 4.05 -15.23 -8.44
C VAL A 356 4.90 -16.48 -8.42
N ASN A 357 6.20 -16.29 -8.53
CA ASN A 357 7.16 -17.37 -8.51
C ASN A 357 7.89 -17.46 -7.16
N LEU A 358 8.61 -18.56 -6.94
CA LEU A 358 9.29 -18.82 -5.67
C LEU A 358 10.44 -17.83 -5.42
N GLY A 359 11.13 -17.38 -6.48
CA GLY A 359 12.18 -16.37 -6.37
C GLY A 359 11.65 -15.03 -5.83
N GLN A 360 10.50 -14.57 -6.31
CA GLN A 360 9.83 -13.36 -5.83
C GLN A 360 9.38 -13.48 -4.37
N ALA A 361 8.82 -14.63 -3.99
CA ALA A 361 8.42 -14.91 -2.61
C ALA A 361 9.64 -14.91 -1.67
N SER A 362 10.72 -15.58 -2.07
CA SER A 362 11.97 -15.64 -1.32
C SER A 362 12.58 -14.25 -1.16
N LEU A 363 12.68 -13.47 -2.24
CA LEU A 363 13.17 -12.09 -2.20
C LEU A 363 12.36 -11.22 -1.23
N THR A 364 11.03 -11.36 -1.28
CA THR A 364 10.11 -10.63 -0.38
C THR A 364 10.31 -11.06 1.07
N LYS A 365 10.49 -12.37 1.33
CA LYS A 365 10.78 -12.91 2.66
C LYS A 365 12.06 -12.31 3.25
N VAL A 366 13.15 -12.28 2.46
CA VAL A 366 14.42 -11.67 2.88
C VAL A 366 14.27 -10.17 3.13
N ALA A 367 13.52 -9.45 2.27
CA ALA A 367 13.25 -8.04 2.46
C ALA A 367 12.46 -7.76 3.76
N ILE A 368 11.41 -8.53 4.04
CA ILE A 368 10.63 -8.41 5.28
C ILE A 368 11.49 -8.76 6.51
N ASN A 369 12.36 -9.77 6.41
CA ASN A 369 13.32 -10.10 7.47
C ASN A 369 14.32 -8.96 7.71
N ALA A 370 14.79 -8.30 6.66
CA ALA A 370 15.68 -7.14 6.79
C ALA A 370 14.98 -5.99 7.53
N LEU A 371 13.73 -5.68 7.16
CA LEU A 371 12.92 -4.67 7.84
C LEU A 371 12.65 -5.03 9.29
N GLY A 372 12.24 -6.28 9.57
CA GLY A 372 11.97 -6.76 10.91
C GLY A 372 13.20 -6.66 11.81
N ASN A 373 14.37 -7.11 11.34
CA ASN A 373 15.63 -7.00 12.08
C ASN A 373 16.01 -5.54 12.34
N PHE A 374 15.91 -4.66 11.34
CA PHE A 374 16.21 -3.24 11.51
C PHE A 374 15.28 -2.58 12.54
N TYR A 375 13.96 -2.71 12.37
CA TYR A 375 12.99 -2.06 13.24
C TYR A 375 13.05 -2.60 14.69
N LYS A 376 13.21 -3.92 14.85
CA LYS A 376 13.36 -4.56 16.16
C LYS A 376 14.64 -4.14 16.89
N SER A 377 15.78 -4.12 16.20
CA SER A 377 17.08 -3.77 16.80
C SER A 377 17.21 -2.26 17.09
N SER A 378 16.64 -1.39 16.26
CA SER A 378 16.69 0.06 16.45
C SER A 378 15.79 0.56 17.58
N ASN A 379 14.64 -0.08 17.83
CA ASN A 379 13.76 0.29 18.95
C ASN A 379 12.95 -0.91 19.46
N LEU A 380 13.59 -1.76 20.26
CA LEU A 380 12.97 -2.98 20.78
C LEU A 380 11.71 -2.72 21.63
N ASN A 381 11.66 -1.62 22.39
CA ASN A 381 10.51 -1.29 23.22
C ASN A 381 9.30 -0.97 22.34
N LYS A 382 9.45 -0.05 21.38
CA LYS A 382 8.40 0.26 20.40
C LYS A 382 8.01 -0.95 19.57
N TRP A 383 8.98 -1.79 19.20
CA TRP A 383 8.73 -3.05 18.53
C TRP A 383 7.83 -3.97 19.36
N LYS A 384 8.17 -4.24 20.63
CA LYS A 384 7.38 -5.14 21.50
C LYS A 384 5.97 -4.63 21.73
N GLU A 385 5.82 -3.32 21.88
CA GLU A 385 4.52 -2.68 22.01
C GLU A 385 3.69 -2.82 20.72
N LEU A 386 4.25 -2.49 19.55
CA LEU A 386 3.50 -2.55 18.28
C LEU A 386 3.31 -3.99 17.78
N PHE A 387 4.33 -4.83 17.91
CA PHE A 387 4.43 -6.21 17.43
C PHE A 387 4.86 -7.13 18.57
N LYS A 388 3.86 -7.61 19.33
CA LYS A 388 4.09 -8.59 20.41
C LYS A 388 4.91 -9.82 19.99
N PHE A 389 4.76 -10.26 18.74
CA PHE A 389 5.50 -11.37 18.15
C PHE A 389 5.96 -11.01 16.74
N ASP A 390 7.08 -11.58 16.29
CA ASP A 390 7.67 -11.23 15.00
C ASP A 390 6.76 -11.57 13.81
N HIS A 391 5.99 -12.65 13.89
CA HIS A 391 4.99 -12.98 12.85
C HIS A 391 3.87 -11.94 12.74
N HIS A 392 3.63 -11.12 13.77
CA HIS A 392 2.69 -10.00 13.65
C HIS A 392 3.17 -8.95 12.64
N PHE A 393 4.49 -8.77 12.49
CA PHE A 393 5.04 -7.89 11.46
C PHE A 393 4.72 -8.40 10.05
N VAL A 394 4.76 -9.72 9.84
CA VAL A 394 4.32 -10.33 8.58
C VAL A 394 2.80 -10.15 8.40
N ASN A 395 2.00 -10.41 9.44
CA ASN A 395 0.55 -10.20 9.43
C ASN A 395 0.16 -8.77 9.06
N PHE A 396 0.95 -7.76 9.46
CA PHE A 396 0.72 -6.38 9.06
C PHE A 396 0.68 -6.22 7.53
N TYR A 397 1.67 -6.75 6.80
CA TYR A 397 1.69 -6.71 5.34
C TYR A 397 0.57 -7.54 4.71
N LEU A 398 0.24 -8.69 5.30
CA LEU A 398 -0.87 -9.52 4.84
C LEU A 398 -2.22 -8.82 5.01
N ILE A 399 -2.39 -8.05 6.09
CA ILE A 399 -3.58 -7.20 6.30
C ILE A 399 -3.63 -6.09 5.25
N LEU A 400 -2.51 -5.41 4.97
CA LEU A 400 -2.46 -4.41 3.90
C LEU A 400 -2.89 -5.02 2.56
N LYS A 401 -2.39 -6.22 2.24
CA LYS A 401 -2.74 -6.93 1.01
C LYS A 401 -4.20 -7.37 0.98
N ALA A 402 -4.71 -7.92 2.08
CA ALA A 402 -6.12 -8.30 2.20
C ALA A 402 -7.04 -7.09 2.01
N ARG A 403 -6.68 -5.93 2.58
CA ARG A 403 -7.43 -4.68 2.40
C ARG A 403 -7.40 -4.20 0.96
N GLN A 404 -6.26 -4.29 0.27
CA GLN A 404 -6.18 -4.00 -1.16
C GLN A 404 -7.08 -4.93 -1.97
N HIS A 405 -7.07 -6.22 -1.67
CA HIS A 405 -7.87 -7.23 -2.38
C HIS A 405 -9.39 -7.01 -2.21
N HIS A 406 -9.83 -6.59 -1.02
CA HIS A 406 -11.26 -6.45 -0.68
C HIS A 406 -11.83 -5.03 -0.82
N GLY A 407 -11.00 -3.99 -0.98
CA GLY A 407 -11.43 -2.61 -0.84
C GLY A 407 -11.68 -1.85 -2.16
N SER A 408 -12.75 -1.05 -2.20
CA SER A 408 -12.75 0.20 -2.98
C SER A 408 -11.75 1.18 -2.34
N SER A 409 -11.08 2.03 -3.12
CA SER A 409 -10.10 3.03 -2.62
C SER A 409 -10.65 3.88 -1.47
N LYS A 410 -11.93 4.25 -1.50
CA LYS A 410 -12.59 5.06 -0.47
C LYS A 410 -12.66 4.40 0.92
N LYS A 411 -12.90 3.08 1.01
CA LYS A 411 -12.91 2.33 2.29
C LYS A 411 -11.49 2.05 2.83
N ARG A 412 -10.46 2.16 1.97
CA ARG A 412 -9.05 1.96 2.35
C ARG A 412 -8.50 3.16 3.13
N ALA A 413 -8.87 4.37 2.71
CA ALA A 413 -8.48 5.63 3.33
C ALA A 413 -8.90 5.72 4.82
N THR A 414 -10.17 5.42 5.13
CA THR A 414 -10.74 5.54 6.48
C THR A 414 -10.15 4.58 7.51
N LYS A 415 -9.67 3.40 7.09
CA LYS A 415 -9.04 2.44 8.03
C LYS A 415 -7.54 2.68 8.23
N SER A 416 -6.85 3.28 7.25
CA SER A 416 -5.45 3.72 7.41
C SER A 416 -5.36 4.93 8.35
N ALA A 417 -6.35 5.82 8.31
CA ALA A 417 -6.44 6.98 9.21
C ALA A 417 -6.42 6.59 10.69
N ASN A 418 -6.92 5.41 11.05
CA ASN A 418 -6.87 4.90 12.43
C ASN A 418 -5.45 4.47 12.87
N TRP A 419 -4.56 4.13 11.92
CA TRP A 419 -3.19 3.71 12.25
C TRP A 419 -2.24 4.91 12.36
N THR A 420 -2.53 6.00 11.68
CA THR A 420 -1.79 7.27 11.86
C THR A 420 -1.81 7.75 13.31
N GLN A 421 -2.90 7.49 14.03
CA GLN A 421 -3.05 7.86 15.44
C GLN A 421 -2.16 7.05 16.40
N LEU A 422 -1.48 6.00 15.92
CA LEU A 422 -0.47 5.28 16.71
C LEU A 422 0.82 6.09 16.87
N GLU A 423 1.00 7.17 16.11
CA GLU A 423 2.17 8.06 16.18
C GLU A 423 3.49 7.26 16.24
N THR A 424 3.62 6.27 15.35
CA THR A 424 4.79 5.37 15.32
C THR A 424 6.07 6.10 14.95
N LEU A 425 5.95 7.26 14.29
CA LEU A 425 7.04 8.08 13.81
C LEU A 425 7.26 9.31 14.70
N PRO A 426 8.53 9.67 14.97
CA PRO A 426 9.77 9.02 14.52
C PRO A 426 9.96 7.62 15.12
N TRP A 427 10.56 6.69 14.38
CA TRP A 427 10.70 5.31 14.86
C TRP A 427 11.60 5.23 16.11
N GLU A 428 12.73 5.92 16.08
CA GLU A 428 13.61 6.07 17.24
C GLU A 428 13.05 7.14 18.20
N ASN A 429 13.10 6.89 19.50
CA ASN A 429 12.66 7.87 20.48
C ASN A 429 13.74 8.96 20.59
N ALA A 430 13.37 10.22 20.36
CA ALA A 430 14.23 11.32 20.75
C ALA A 430 14.41 11.27 22.27
N ASN A 431 15.66 11.18 22.73
CA ASN A 431 16.04 11.38 24.13
C ASN A 431 15.39 10.43 25.15
N GLY A 432 15.04 9.20 24.75
CA GLY A 432 14.53 8.19 25.67
C GLY A 432 13.10 8.44 26.18
N GLN A 433 12.36 9.38 25.57
CA GLN A 433 10.93 9.54 25.86
C GLN A 433 10.20 8.22 25.66
N GLN A 434 9.34 7.88 26.62
CA GLN A 434 8.48 6.72 26.53
C GLN A 434 7.46 6.96 25.41
N TRP A 435 7.36 6.01 24.49
CA TRP A 435 6.34 6.03 23.47
C TRP A 435 5.00 5.72 24.14
N VAL A 436 4.11 6.71 24.22
CA VAL A 436 2.80 6.57 24.86
C VAL A 436 1.77 6.31 23.77
N LEU A 437 1.13 5.15 23.85
CA LEU A 437 0.04 4.79 22.93
C LEU A 437 -1.31 5.00 23.60
N ASP A 438 -2.26 5.53 22.83
CA ASP A 438 -3.67 5.40 23.17
C ASP A 438 -4.02 3.89 23.24
N PRO A 439 -4.43 3.39 24.43
CA PRO A 439 -4.70 1.97 24.63
C PRO A 439 -5.80 1.42 23.72
N ALA A 440 -6.81 2.23 23.39
CA ALA A 440 -7.92 1.80 22.55
C ALA A 440 -7.49 1.62 21.09
N ILE A 441 -6.67 2.54 20.58
CA ILE A 441 -6.13 2.47 19.21
C ILE A 441 -5.15 1.32 19.10
N HIS A 442 -4.26 1.19 20.09
CA HIS A 442 -3.32 0.07 20.21
C HIS A 442 -4.03 -1.27 20.18
N GLN A 443 -5.07 -1.43 21.01
CA GLN A 443 -5.78 -2.68 21.14
C GLN A 443 -6.53 -3.04 19.84
N ARG A 444 -7.09 -2.06 19.12
CA ARG A 444 -7.68 -2.30 17.78
C ARG A 444 -6.64 -2.76 16.76
N PHE A 445 -5.45 -2.15 16.77
CA PHE A 445 -4.34 -2.55 15.91
C PHE A 445 -3.86 -3.97 16.23
N SER A 446 -3.51 -4.22 17.49
CA SER A 446 -3.06 -5.54 17.98
C SER A 446 -4.11 -6.63 17.72
N ASN A 447 -5.39 -6.34 17.95
CA ASN A 447 -6.47 -7.29 17.65
C ASN A 447 -6.57 -7.60 16.15
N SER A 448 -6.30 -6.62 15.29
CA SER A 448 -6.29 -6.85 13.84
C SER A 448 -5.18 -7.82 13.45
N LEU A 449 -3.98 -7.68 14.04
CA LEU A 449 -2.83 -8.55 13.80
C LEU A 449 -3.07 -9.96 14.33
N LYS A 450 -3.60 -10.09 15.56
CA LYS A 450 -3.89 -11.37 16.22
C LYS A 450 -5.01 -12.15 15.52
N LYS A 451 -6.06 -11.46 15.06
CA LYS A 451 -7.22 -12.10 14.42
C LYS A 451 -6.95 -12.50 12.97
N PHE A 452 -5.84 -12.06 12.38
CA PHE A 452 -5.51 -12.42 11.00
C PHE A 452 -5.12 -13.91 10.93
N LYS A 453 -5.89 -14.69 10.17
CA LYS A 453 -5.63 -16.13 9.96
C LYS A 453 -5.00 -16.32 8.59
N LEU A 454 -3.87 -17.02 8.52
CA LEU A 454 -3.19 -17.36 7.26
C LEU A 454 -4.10 -18.15 6.29
N SER A 455 -5.02 -18.96 6.84
CA SER A 455 -6.02 -19.69 6.05
C SER A 455 -6.96 -18.78 5.24
N LEU A 456 -7.10 -17.50 5.58
CA LEU A 456 -7.87 -16.53 4.78
C LEU A 456 -7.22 -16.24 3.43
N ILE A 457 -5.92 -16.51 3.29
CA ILE A 457 -5.15 -16.27 2.08
C ILE A 457 -5.24 -17.47 1.13
N GLU A 458 -5.40 -18.69 1.65
CA GLU A 458 -5.46 -19.90 0.84
C GLU A 458 -6.49 -19.80 -0.29
N ASN A 459 -7.68 -19.28 0.03
CA ASN A 459 -8.77 -19.06 -0.91
C ASN A 459 -8.54 -17.93 -1.93
N LYS A 460 -7.37 -17.26 -1.91
CA LYS A 460 -6.97 -16.18 -2.84
C LYS A 460 -6.03 -16.66 -3.94
N PHE A 461 -5.55 -17.88 -3.80
CA PHE A 461 -4.72 -18.52 -4.80
C PHE A 461 -5.59 -19.37 -5.72
N LEU A 462 -5.39 -19.17 -7.02
CA LEU A 462 -5.97 -20.01 -8.04
C LEU A 462 -5.05 -21.22 -8.24
N PRO A 463 -5.61 -22.39 -8.57
CA PRO A 463 -4.81 -23.53 -8.99
C PRO A 463 -3.98 -23.11 -10.20
N VAL A 464 -2.67 -23.30 -10.11
CA VAL A 464 -1.79 -23.12 -11.25
C VAL A 464 -2.10 -24.30 -12.17
N LYS A 465 -2.70 -24.04 -13.34
CA LYS A 465 -2.70 -25.05 -14.39
C LYS A 465 -1.25 -25.36 -14.70
N GLU A 466 -0.83 -26.61 -14.52
CA GLU A 466 0.45 -27.05 -15.04
C GLU A 466 0.35 -26.95 -16.55
N ILE A 467 0.87 -25.84 -17.07
CA ILE A 467 1.06 -25.64 -18.49
C ILE A 467 2.05 -26.71 -18.90
N SER A 468 1.66 -27.59 -19.83
CA SER A 468 2.59 -28.62 -20.33
C SER A 468 3.80 -27.92 -20.97
N GLU A 469 4.96 -28.58 -20.99
CA GLU A 469 6.15 -28.00 -21.65
C GLU A 469 5.85 -27.60 -23.11
N GLU A 470 4.95 -28.33 -23.76
CA GLU A 470 4.47 -28.04 -25.11
C GLU A 470 3.64 -26.77 -25.18
N GLU A 471 2.69 -26.55 -24.25
CA GLU A 471 1.93 -25.30 -24.16
C GLU A 471 2.84 -24.11 -23.81
N GLU A 472 3.86 -24.29 -22.98
CA GLU A 472 4.85 -23.26 -22.67
C GLU A 472 5.68 -22.91 -23.91
N LEU A 473 6.11 -23.91 -24.67
CA LEU A 473 6.82 -23.74 -25.93
C LEU A 473 5.96 -23.03 -26.99
N GLN A 474 4.68 -23.39 -27.10
CA GLN A 474 3.72 -22.71 -27.97
C GLN A 474 3.51 -21.26 -27.53
N SER A 475 3.39 -20.98 -26.23
CA SER A 475 3.29 -19.63 -25.69
C SER A 475 4.54 -18.80 -25.99
N MET A 476 5.74 -19.40 -25.89
CA MET A 476 6.98 -18.73 -26.26
C MET A 476 7.06 -18.42 -27.75
N ARG A 477 6.75 -19.39 -28.62
CA ARG A 477 6.68 -19.17 -30.08
C ARG A 477 5.70 -18.07 -30.45
N HIS A 478 4.53 -18.05 -29.81
CA HIS A 478 3.52 -17.01 -30.03
C HIS A 478 4.01 -15.62 -29.59
N LYS A 479 4.65 -15.51 -28.42
CA LYS A 479 5.24 -14.25 -27.93
C LYS A 479 6.37 -13.75 -28.84
N GLU A 480 7.19 -14.65 -29.36
CA GLU A 480 8.26 -14.33 -30.29
C GLU A 480 7.69 -13.82 -31.62
N SER A 481 6.72 -14.52 -32.20
CA SER A 481 5.98 -14.06 -33.38
C SER A 481 5.36 -12.67 -33.19
N LEU A 482 4.78 -12.40 -32.01
CA LEU A 482 4.22 -11.08 -31.71
C LEU A 482 5.31 -9.99 -31.60
N ARG A 483 6.50 -10.31 -31.08
CA ARG A 483 7.65 -9.39 -31.03
C ARG A 483 8.15 -9.08 -32.44
N GLU A 484 8.27 -10.09 -33.29
CA GLU A 484 8.65 -9.94 -34.69
C GLU A 484 7.65 -9.09 -35.47
N GLN A 485 6.35 -9.32 -35.28
CA GLN A 485 5.30 -8.53 -35.91
C GLN A 485 5.38 -7.05 -35.50
N LYS A 486 5.61 -6.78 -34.20
CA LYS A 486 5.81 -5.41 -33.69
C LYS A 486 7.07 -4.77 -34.28
N ALA A 487 8.17 -5.52 -34.38
CA ALA A 487 9.41 -5.05 -34.99
C ALA A 487 9.23 -4.74 -36.49
N ALA A 488 8.51 -5.60 -37.23
CA ALA A 488 8.18 -5.39 -38.63
C ALA A 488 7.33 -4.14 -38.85
N ARG A 489 6.28 -3.93 -38.04
CA ARG A 489 5.46 -2.70 -38.06
C ARG A 489 6.31 -1.45 -37.80
N LYS A 490 7.23 -1.52 -36.83
CA LYS A 490 8.16 -0.42 -36.51
C LYS A 490 9.10 -0.13 -37.69
N ARG A 491 9.67 -1.16 -38.33
CA ARG A 491 10.51 -1.02 -39.53
C ARG A 491 9.74 -0.37 -40.69
N SER A 492 8.53 -0.85 -40.98
CA SER A 492 7.66 -0.27 -42.02
C SER A 492 7.32 1.20 -41.74
N TYR A 493 7.00 1.55 -40.49
CA TYR A 493 6.77 2.94 -40.09
C TYR A 493 7.99 3.84 -40.36
N TYR A 494 9.20 3.41 -39.98
CA TYR A 494 10.42 4.20 -40.26
C TYR A 494 10.72 4.30 -41.75
N HIS A 495 10.54 3.22 -42.51
CA HIS A 495 10.72 3.24 -43.95
C HIS A 495 9.80 4.25 -44.62
N ASN A 496 8.49 4.23 -44.30
CA ASN A 496 7.52 5.19 -44.82
C ASN A 496 7.84 6.64 -44.40
N LYS A 497 8.31 6.85 -43.16
CA LYS A 497 8.72 8.17 -42.67
C LYS A 497 9.94 8.70 -43.42
N MET A 498 10.92 7.84 -43.72
CA MET A 498 12.11 8.21 -44.50
C MET A 498 11.75 8.48 -45.96
N ALA A 499 10.89 7.67 -46.57
CA ALA A 499 10.38 7.89 -47.92
C ALA A 499 9.68 9.25 -48.06
N ARG A 500 8.82 9.62 -47.09
CA ARG A 500 8.15 10.94 -47.06
C ARG A 500 9.15 12.10 -46.94
N ARG A 501 10.19 11.95 -46.10
CA ARG A 501 11.25 12.97 -45.95
C ARG A 501 12.06 13.13 -47.23
N ASN A 502 12.39 12.04 -47.90
CA ASN A 502 13.12 12.08 -49.17
C ASN A 502 12.26 12.72 -50.26
N LYS A 503 10.96 12.39 -50.33
CA LYS A 503 10.02 13.02 -51.26
C LYS A 503 9.96 14.54 -51.04
N ALA A 504 9.78 14.98 -49.79
CA ALA A 504 9.72 16.41 -49.47
C ALA A 504 11.03 17.16 -49.81
N ARG A 505 12.19 16.51 -49.70
CA ARG A 505 13.48 17.08 -50.12
C ARG A 505 13.61 17.23 -51.65
N LEU A 506 13.07 16.28 -52.39
CA LEU A 506 13.06 16.36 -53.86
C LEU A 506 12.12 17.49 -54.31
N GLU A 507 10.92 17.57 -53.74
CA GLU A 507 9.94 18.62 -54.03
C GLU A 507 10.47 20.04 -53.68
N SER A 508 11.27 20.17 -52.60
CA SER A 508 11.90 21.45 -52.24
C SER A 508 13.00 21.88 -53.21
N ASN A 509 13.73 20.92 -53.81
CA ASN A 509 14.81 21.21 -54.75
C ASN A 509 14.28 21.62 -56.13
N GLU A 510 13.10 21.12 -56.53
CA GLU A 510 12.46 21.51 -57.81
C GLU A 510 11.82 22.90 -57.76
N SER A 511 11.58 23.44 -56.56
CA SER A 511 10.97 24.77 -56.36
C SER A 511 12.00 25.90 -56.21
N SER A 512 13.30 25.60 -56.22
CA SER A 512 14.42 26.56 -56.15
C SER A 512 15.06 26.67 -57.52
#